data_AF-A0A2W0B796-F1
#
_entry.id   AF-A0A2W0B796-F1
#
_cell.length_a   1.000
_cell.length_b   1.000
_cell.length_c   1.000
_cell.angle_alpha   90.00
_cell.angle_beta   90.00
_cell.angle_gamma   90.00
#
_symmetry.space_group_name_H-M   'P 1'
#
loop_
_entity.id
_entity.type
_entity.pdbx_description
1 polymer ?
#
loop_
_entity_poly.entity_id
_entity_poly.type
_entity_poly.pdbx_seq_one_letter_code
_entity_poly.pdbx_strand_id
1 'polypeptide(L)' 'MRATSAKRLCLPALVLAFVSGCGTPGPPQPPSLNLSKPVSDLKAARTGNQIVLSWTVPTENKELPRNRSGTH' A
#
# COMPACT_ATOMS: atom_id res chain seq x y z
N MET A 1 -26.73 -53.31 -10.54
CA MET A 1 -25.74 -52.28 -10.13
C MET A 1 -26.37 -50.90 -10.32
N ARG A 2 -26.36 -50.06 -9.28
CA ARG A 2 -27.10 -48.79 -9.17
C ARG A 2 -26.52 -47.72 -10.11
N ALA A 3 -26.95 -47.69 -11.37
CA ALA A 3 -26.53 -46.68 -12.35
C ALA A 3 -27.16 -45.29 -12.12
N THR A 4 -27.98 -45.12 -11.08
CA THR A 4 -28.65 -43.86 -10.75
C THR A 4 -27.80 -42.90 -9.90
N SER A 5 -26.59 -43.32 -9.45
CA SER A 5 -25.83 -42.63 -8.41
C SER A 5 -24.80 -41.62 -8.92
N ALA A 6 -24.19 -41.83 -10.09
CA ALA A 6 -23.12 -40.95 -10.58
C ALA A 6 -23.64 -39.54 -10.93
N LYS A 7 -24.82 -39.47 -11.58
CA LYS A 7 -25.40 -38.20 -12.04
C LYS A 7 -26.00 -37.36 -10.92
N ARG A 8 -26.48 -38.01 -9.85
CA ARG A 8 -26.99 -37.34 -8.63
C ARG A 8 -25.88 -36.73 -7.79
N LEU A 9 -24.65 -37.24 -7.89
CA LEU A 9 -23.50 -36.76 -7.13
C LEU A 9 -22.73 -35.63 -7.84
N CYS A 10 -22.72 -35.60 -9.18
CA CYS A 10 -22.08 -34.51 -9.93
C CYS A 10 -22.79 -33.16 -9.79
N LEU A 11 -24.12 -33.16 -9.67
CA LEU A 11 -24.90 -31.92 -9.61
C LEU A 11 -24.55 -31.02 -8.40
N PRO A 12 -24.49 -31.54 -7.15
CA PRO A 12 -24.12 -30.71 -6.01
C PRO A 12 -22.63 -30.29 -6.04
N ALA A 13 -21.73 -31.15 -6.53
CA ALA A 13 -20.31 -30.84 -6.62
C ALA A 13 -20.03 -29.65 -7.57
N LEU A 14 -20.75 -29.58 -8.69
CA LEU A 14 -20.66 -28.46 -9.63
C LEU A 14 -21.18 -27.16 -9.01
N VAL A 15 -22.26 -27.21 -8.24
CA VAL A 15 -22.83 -26.03 -7.56
C VAL A 15 -21.86 -25.50 -6.50
N LEU A 16 -21.23 -26.37 -5.70
CA LEU A 16 -20.24 -25.93 -4.71
C LEU A 16 -19.00 -25.28 -5.36
N ALA A 17 -18.56 -25.79 -6.51
CA ALA A 17 -17.42 -25.21 -7.25
C ALA A 17 -17.73 -23.83 -7.86
N PHE A 18 -18.99 -23.55 -8.21
CA PHE A 18 -19.40 -22.23 -8.71
C PHE A 18 -19.59 -21.20 -7.60
N VAL A 19 -19.85 -21.63 -6.36
CA VAL A 19 -20.05 -20.73 -5.20
C VAL A 19 -18.73 -20.43 -4.47
N SER A 20 -17.65 -21.17 -4.74
CA SER A 20 -16.32 -20.86 -4.22
C SER A 20 -15.70 -19.67 -4.96
N GLY A 21 -16.13 -18.46 -4.64
CA GLY A 21 -15.44 -17.23 -5.04
C GLY A 21 -14.19 -17.02 -4.18
N CYS A 22 -13.04 -16.79 -4.83
CA CYS A 22 -11.82 -16.39 -4.12
C CYS A 22 -11.96 -14.92 -3.72
N GLY A 23 -12.40 -14.67 -2.49
CA GLY A 23 -12.43 -13.34 -1.89
C GLY A 23 -11.03 -12.84 -1.56
N THR A 24 -10.14 -12.76 -2.56
CA THR A 24 -8.85 -12.10 -2.40
C THR A 24 -9.17 -10.63 -2.13
N PRO A 25 -8.86 -10.12 -0.93
CA PRO A 25 -9.01 -8.69 -0.68
C PRO A 25 -8.21 -7.96 -1.75
N GLY A 26 -8.86 -7.04 -2.47
CA GLY A 26 -8.15 -6.16 -3.40
C GLY A 26 -6.99 -5.49 -2.65
N PRO A 27 -5.89 -5.17 -3.35
CA PRO A 27 -4.76 -4.49 -2.71
C PRO A 27 -5.29 -3.29 -1.92
N PRO A 28 -4.83 -3.07 -0.68
CA PRO A 28 -5.29 -1.97 0.13
C PRO A 28 -5.08 -0.68 -0.65
N GLN A 29 -6.09 0.20 -0.63
CA GLN A 29 -5.96 1.49 -1.28
C GLN A 29 -4.68 2.16 -0.76
N PRO A 30 -3.74 2.55 -1.66
CA PRO A 30 -2.51 3.18 -1.21
C PRO A 30 -2.90 4.38 -0.34
N PRO A 31 -2.27 4.53 0.83
CA PRO A 31 -2.56 5.66 1.70
C PRO A 31 -2.40 6.93 0.86
N SER A 32 -3.38 7.84 0.97
CA SER A 32 -3.31 9.12 0.27
C SER A 32 -1.94 9.74 0.57
N LEU A 33 -1.17 9.96 -0.49
CA LEU A 33 0.19 10.49 -0.43
C LEU A 33 0.11 11.97 -0.05
N ASN A 34 -0.15 12.24 1.23
CA ASN A 34 -0.13 13.56 1.82
C ASN A 34 1.32 13.92 2.17
N LEU A 35 2.14 14.06 1.14
CA LEU A 35 3.51 14.56 1.29
C LEU A 35 3.46 15.98 1.87
N SER A 36 4.23 16.20 2.92
CA SER A 36 4.48 17.56 3.41
C SER A 36 5.06 18.39 2.28
N LYS A 37 4.50 19.59 2.08
CA LYS A 37 5.02 20.51 1.08
C LYS A 37 6.46 20.88 1.48
N PRO A 38 7.40 20.96 0.51
CA PRO A 38 8.75 21.44 0.79
C PRO A 38 8.71 22.85 1.40
N VAL A 39 9.64 23.16 2.30
CA VAL A 39 9.75 24.48 2.93
C VAL A 39 10.06 25.52 1.86
N SER A 40 9.16 26.49 1.66
CA SER A 40 9.26 27.50 0.59
C SER A 40 10.20 28.65 0.94
N ASP A 41 10.53 28.83 2.22
CA ASP A 41 11.29 29.95 2.75
C ASP A 41 12.74 29.60 3.13
N LEU A 42 13.31 28.53 2.54
CA LEU A 42 14.70 28.16 2.79
C LEU A 42 15.66 29.26 2.32
N LYS A 43 16.41 29.83 3.26
CA LYS A 43 17.46 30.81 3.00
C LYS A 43 18.81 30.28 3.42
N ALA A 44 19.84 30.56 2.61
CA ALA A 44 21.23 30.27 2.93
C ALA A 44 22.02 31.57 2.96
N ALA A 45 22.80 31.77 4.02
CA ALA A 45 23.76 32.86 4.16
C ALA A 45 25.13 32.26 4.46
N ARG A 46 26.19 32.81 3.87
CA ARG A 46 27.56 32.39 4.12
C ARG A 46 28.26 33.40 5.01
N THR A 47 28.76 32.95 6.16
CA THR A 47 29.54 33.77 7.09
C THR A 47 30.95 33.19 7.16
N GLY A 48 31.90 33.81 6.45
CA GLY A 48 33.28 33.31 6.34
C GLY A 48 33.34 31.91 5.73
N ASN A 49 33.70 30.93 6.55
CA ASN A 49 33.78 29.52 6.16
C ASN A 49 32.59 28.66 6.64
N GLN A 50 31.51 29.30 7.10
CA GLN A 50 30.29 28.65 7.56
C GLN A 50 29.12 28.98 6.63
N ILE A 51 28.19 28.02 6.50
CA ILE A 51 26.91 28.20 5.81
C ILE A 51 25.82 28.13 6.87
N VAL A 52 25.09 29.23 7.04
CA VAL A 52 23.92 29.34 7.90
C VAL A 52 22.69 29.13 7.04
N LEU A 53 21.88 28.13 7.37
CA LEU A 53 20.59 27.91 6.75
C LEU A 53 19.49 28.30 7.73
N SER A 54 18.51 29.07 7.24
CA SER A 54 17.35 29.51 8.01
C SER A 54 16.08 29.15 7.25
N TRP A 55 15.14 28.51 7.91
CA TRP A 55 13.83 28.16 7.37
C TRP A 55 12.80 28.03 8.49
N THR A 56 11.53 28.14 8.14
CA THR A 56 10.40 27.93 9.03
C THR A 56 10.21 26.43 9.25
N VAL A 57 10.15 26.01 10.51
CA VAL A 57 9.88 24.61 10.85
C VAL A 57 8.44 24.28 10.44
N PRO A 58 8.21 23.33 9.52
CA PRO A 58 6.86 22.94 9.13
C PRO A 58 6.17 22.25 10.30
N THR A 59 4.89 22.59 10.52
CA THR A 59 4.07 22.03 11.62
C THR A 59 3.75 20.54 11.42
N GLU A 60 3.92 20.02 10.20
CA GLU A 60 3.59 18.65 9.82
C GLU A 60 4.81 17.94 9.24
N ASN A 61 5.44 17.04 10.02
CA ASN A 61 6.42 16.08 9.50
C ASN A 61 5.69 14.80 9.07
N LYS A 62 5.55 14.57 7.77
CA LYS A 62 5.05 13.31 7.21
C LYS A 62 6.25 12.46 6.81
N GLU A 63 6.74 11.66 7.76
CA GLU A 63 7.75 10.64 7.50
C GLU A 63 7.11 9.55 6.60
N LEU A 64 7.57 9.42 5.36
CA LEU A 64 7.13 8.29 4.53
C LEU A 64 7.66 6.97 5.12
N PRO A 65 6.89 5.87 5.08
CA PRO A 65 7.44 4.56 5.37
C PRO A 65 8.60 4.28 4.41
N ARG A 66 9.83 4.25 4.94
CA ARG A 66 11.01 3.84 4.18
C ARG A 66 10.79 2.38 3.76
N ASN A 67 10.44 2.16 2.50
CA ASN A 67 10.23 0.83 1.93
C ASN A 67 11.57 0.09 1.86
N ARG A 68 11.96 -0.55 2.96
CA ARG A 68 13.12 -1.44 2.97
C ARG A 68 12.73 -2.79 2.34
N SER A 69 12.33 -2.79 1.06
CA SER A 69 12.14 -4.00 0.25
C SER A 69 13.45 -4.36 -0.42
N GLY A 70 14.43 -4.75 0.40
CA GLY A 70 15.73 -5.23 -0.03
C GLY A 70 16.20 -6.28 0.96
N THR A 71 15.66 -7.49 0.84
CA THR A 71 16.18 -8.68 1.52
C THR A 71 16.16 -9.85 0.53
N HIS A 72 17.36 -10.13 0.03
CA HIS A 72 17.98 -11.41 -0.36
C HIS A 72 17.21 -12.40 -1.24
#